data_AF-A0A1W9THU1-F1
#
_entry.id   AF-A0A1W9THU1-F1
#
_cell.length_a   1.000
_cell.length_b   1.000
_cell.length_c   1.000
_cell.angle_alpha   90.00
_cell.angle_beta   90.00
_cell.angle_gamma   90.00
#
_symmetry.space_group_name_H-M   'P 1'
#
loop_
_entity.id
_entity.type
_entity.pdbx_description
1 polymer ?
#
loop_
_entity_poly.entity_id
_entity_poly.type
_entity_poly.pdbx_seq_one_letter_code
_entity_poly.pdbx_strand_id
1 'polypeptide(L)' 'MKLKEPGIIVGVSNRHVHLSKEDLEVLFGEGYELHPIKDLKQPGQYAAEEVEV' A
#
# COMPACT_ATOMS: atom_id res chain seq x y z
N MET A 1 -7.10 25.18 -29.60
CA MET A 1 -6.03 24.33 -29.06
C MET A 1 -6.59 22.94 -28.87
N LYS A 2 -6.03 21.91 -29.50
CA LYS A 2 -6.50 20.53 -29.31
C LYS A 2 -6.11 20.07 -27.91
N LEU A 3 -7.08 19.60 -27.12
CA LEU A 3 -6.80 18.91 -25.85
C LEU A 3 -5.90 17.72 -26.15
N LYS A 4 -4.71 17.69 -25.55
CA LYS A 4 -3.84 16.51 -25.58
C LYS A 4 -4.60 15.33 -24.98
N GLU A 5 -4.39 14.15 -25.56
CA GLU A 5 -4.89 12.87 -25.05
C GLU A 5 -4.74 12.76 -23.52
N PRO A 6 -5.67 12.10 -22.81
CA PRO A 6 -5.58 12.03 -21.37
C PRO A 6 -4.26 11.37 -20.99
N GLY A 7 -3.42 12.11 -20.28
CA GLY A 7 -2.11 11.63 -19.86
C GLY A 7 -2.23 10.39 -18.96
N ILE A 8 -1.15 9.61 -18.90
CA ILE A 8 -1.06 8.48 -17.97
C ILE A 8 -1.19 9.00 -16.54
N ILE A 9 -2.07 8.40 -15.75
CA ILE A 9 -2.26 8.84 -14.36
C ILE A 9 -1.09 8.35 -13.51
N VAL A 10 -0.38 9.29 -12.92
CA VAL A 10 0.78 9.01 -12.06
C VAL A 10 0.32 8.78 -10.61
N GLY A 11 0.87 7.77 -9.97
CA GLY A 11 0.81 7.58 -8.52
C GLY A 11 2.14 7.99 -7.90
N VAL A 12 2.10 8.71 -6.77
CA VAL A 12 3.30 9.08 -6.01
C VAL A 12 3.32 8.27 -4.73
N SER A 13 4.42 7.55 -4.49
CA SER A 13 4.61 6.75 -3.30
C SER A 13 5.47 7.49 -2.28
N ASN A 14 4.99 7.59 -1.04
CA ASN A 14 5.85 7.94 0.08
C ASN A 14 6.67 6.71 0.54
N ARG A 15 7.55 6.86 1.51
CA ARG A 15 8.25 5.73 2.14
C ARG A 15 7.23 4.76 2.72
N HIS A 16 7.38 3.49 2.39
CA HIS A 16 6.55 2.39 2.86
C HIS A 16 7.37 1.10 2.76
N VAL A 17 6.87 0.04 3.39
CA VAL A 17 7.50 -1.29 3.40
C VAL A 17 6.47 -2.33 3.00
N HIS A 18 6.93 -3.40 2.36
CA HIS A 18 6.14 -4.62 2.17
C HIS A 18 6.71 -5.66 3.12
N LEU A 19 5.87 -6.29 3.91
CA LEU A 19 6.29 -7.26 4.92
C LEU A 19 6.02 -8.68 4.42
N SER A 20 6.94 -9.59 4.75
CA SER A 20 6.65 -11.02 4.74
C SER A 20 5.69 -11.35 5.88
N LYS A 21 5.11 -12.56 5.85
CA LYS A 21 4.26 -13.00 6.96
C LYS A 21 5.09 -13.14 8.24
N GLU A 22 6.30 -13.67 8.12
CA GLU A 22 7.22 -13.88 9.23
C GLU A 22 7.58 -12.55 9.91
N ASP A 23 7.90 -11.51 9.12
CA ASP A 23 8.22 -10.18 9.67
C ASP A 23 6.99 -9.51 10.28
N LEU A 24 5.81 -9.71 9.67
CA LEU A 24 4.55 -9.20 10.22
C LEU A 24 4.29 -9.79 11.62
N GLU A 25 4.49 -11.09 11.78
CA GLU A 25 4.28 -11.78 13.06
C GLU A 25 5.32 -11.36 14.11
N VAL A 26 6.56 -11.10 13.72
CA VAL A 26 7.60 -10.58 14.62
C VAL A 26 7.26 -9.17 15.11
N LEU A 27 6.75 -8.31 14.23
CA LEU A 27 6.47 -6.90 14.55
C LEU A 27 5.15 -6.70 15.29
N PHE A 28 4.10 -7.44 14.92
CA PHE A 28 2.73 -7.19 15.39
C PHE A 28 2.08 -8.37 16.13
N GLY A 29 2.71 -9.55 16.13
CA GLY A 29 2.28 -10.74 16.87
C GLY A 29 1.85 -11.91 15.96
N GLU A 30 1.91 -13.12 16.51
CA GLU A 30 1.55 -14.35 15.77
C GLU A 30 0.10 -14.31 15.28
N GLY A 31 -0.11 -14.63 13.99
CA GLY A 31 -1.44 -14.62 13.37
C GLY A 31 -2.03 -13.23 13.10
N TYR A 32 -1.24 -12.16 13.22
CA TYR A 32 -1.70 -10.81 12.93
C TYR A 32 -2.07 -10.65 11.44
N GLU A 33 -3.17 -9.95 11.17
CA GLU A 33 -3.60 -9.57 9.83
C GLU A 33 -3.58 -8.04 9.68
N LEU A 34 -3.07 -7.54 8.55
CA LEU A 34 -3.04 -6.12 8.25
C LEU A 34 -4.47 -5.56 8.12
N HIS A 35 -4.67 -4.32 8.58
CA HIS A 35 -5.96 -3.65 8.49
C HIS A 35 -5.96 -2.66 7.31
N PRO A 36 -6.65 -2.94 6.18
CA PRO A 36 -6.62 -2.06 5.01
C PRO A 36 -7.33 -0.72 5.26
N ILE A 37 -6.65 0.39 5.04
CA ILE A 37 -7.25 1.74 5.01
C ILE A 37 -7.81 2.05 3.63
N LYS A 38 -7.03 1.73 2.58
CA LYS A 38 -7.31 2.22 1.23
C LYS A 38 -6.75 1.30 0.15
N ASP A 39 -7.59 0.96 -0.82
CA ASP A 39 -7.18 0.30 -2.05
C ASP A 39 -6.31 1.21 -2.92
N LEU A 40 -5.24 0.63 -3.46
CA LEU A 40 -4.41 1.26 -4.45
C LEU A 40 -4.95 0.95 -5.85
N LYS A 41 -4.38 1.62 -6.85
CA LYS A 41 -4.82 1.42 -8.24
C LYS A 41 -4.44 0.06 -8.79
N GLN A 42 -3.38 -0.54 -8.25
CA GLN A 42 -3.00 -1.90 -8.60
C GLN A 42 -4.00 -2.89 -7.97
N PRO A 43 -4.59 -3.81 -8.74
CA PRO A 43 -5.56 -4.77 -8.22
C PRO A 43 -5.02 -5.57 -7.02
N GLY A 44 -5.80 -5.64 -5.95
CA GLY A 44 -5.46 -6.40 -4.73
C GLY A 44 -4.39 -5.76 -3.84
N GLN A 45 -3.96 -4.53 -4.13
CA GLN A 45 -2.99 -3.80 -3.32
C GLN A 45 -3.70 -2.75 -2.47
N TYR A 46 -3.28 -2.59 -1.22
CA TYR A 46 -3.84 -1.63 -0.28
C TYR A 46 -2.76 -0.99 0.58
N ALA A 47 -3.06 0.19 1.14
CA ALA A 47 -2.33 0.76 2.27
C ALA A 47 -2.99 0.29 3.57
N ALA A 48 -2.19 -0.14 4.53
CA ALA A 48 -2.66 -0.64 5.83
C ALA A 48 -2.54 0.42 6.93
N GLU A 49 -3.26 0.24 8.05
CA GLU A 49 -3.22 1.12 9.23
C GLU A 49 -1.87 1.10 9.94
N GLU A 50 -1.17 -0.02 9.83
CA GLU A 50 0.07 -0.26 10.54
C GLU A 50 1.21 0.64 10.01
N VAL A 51 1.91 1.27 10.95
CA VAL A 51 3.09 2.09 10.74
C VAL A 51 4.18 1.68 11.73
N GLU A 52 5.42 2.11 11.49
CA GLU A 52 6.46 2.02 12.52
C GLU A 52 6.00 2.74 13.80
N VAL A 53 6.23 2.11 14.95
CA VAL A 53 5.96 2.68 16.28
C VAL A 53 6.99 3.75 16.62
#